data_AF-A0A7S0AMQ9-F1
#
_entry.id   AF-A0A7S0AMQ9-F1
#
_cell.length_a   1.000
_cell.length_b   1.000
_cell.length_c   1.000
_cell.angle_alpha   90.00
_cell.angle_beta   90.00
_cell.angle_gamma   90.00
#
_symmetry.space_group_name_H-M   'P 1'
#
loop_
_entity.id
_entity.type
_entity.pdbx_description
1 polymer ?
#
loop_
_entity_poly.entity_id
_entity_poly.type
_entity_poly.pdbx_seq_one_letter_code
_entity_poly.pdbx_strand_id
1 'polypeptide(L)'
;TLLQSIVLTNTSDSLPIHRQRQVTAFPPNYVHSLDSSHMLLTSLEMDRRGLVFSAVHDSFWTHAADIDEMNDILRETFVDLYDRPLLEELKKSWELRYPNLEFPAIPKRGDLDIEEE
;
A
#
# COMPACT_ATOMS: atom_id res chain seq x y z
N THR A 1 32.22 -6.56 -40.87
CA THR A 1 31.25 -5.94 -39.96
C THR A 1 31.18 -6.79 -38.71
N LEU A 2 31.42 -6.21 -37.52
CA LEU A 2 31.32 -6.90 -36.24
C LEU A 2 29.85 -7.19 -35.94
N LEU A 3 29.49 -8.47 -35.83
CA LEU A 3 28.13 -8.92 -35.54
C LEU A 3 27.98 -9.03 -34.02
N GLN A 4 27.02 -8.31 -33.44
CA GLN A 4 26.68 -8.38 -32.02
C GLN A 4 25.40 -9.21 -31.84
N SER A 5 25.37 -10.05 -30.81
CA SER A 5 24.17 -10.75 -30.39
C SER A 5 23.40 -9.90 -29.38
N ILE A 6 22.13 -9.63 -29.68
CA ILE A 6 21.20 -8.95 -28.77
C ILE A 6 20.11 -9.95 -28.41
N VAL A 7 19.84 -10.10 -27.12
CA VAL A 7 18.73 -10.92 -26.61
C VAL A 7 17.55 -9.99 -26.37
N LEU A 8 16.44 -10.25 -27.06
CA LEU A 8 15.18 -9.54 -26.89
C LEU A 8 14.22 -10.42 -26.08
N THR A 9 13.59 -9.82 -25.09
CA THR A 9 12.54 -10.48 -24.31
C THR A 9 11.18 -10.04 -24.85
N ASN A 10 10.32 -11.00 -25.18
CA ASN A 10 8.93 -10.72 -25.53
C ASN A 10 8.13 -10.57 -24.22
N THR A 11 7.43 -9.45 -24.07
CA THR A 11 6.57 -9.18 -22.92
C THR A 11 5.12 -9.32 -23.37
N SER A 12 4.45 -10.39 -22.94
CA SER A 12 3.03 -10.64 -23.18
C SER A 12 2.36 -11.16 -21.91
N ASP A 13 1.12 -10.71 -21.66
CA ASP A 13 0.32 -11.16 -20.51
C ASP A 13 -0.06 -12.65 -20.57
N SER A 14 0.08 -13.27 -21.74
CA SER A 14 -0.13 -14.71 -21.93
C SER A 14 1.01 -15.59 -21.40
N LEU A 15 2.14 -14.98 -21.03
CA LEU A 15 3.29 -15.72 -20.52
C LEU A 15 3.02 -16.26 -19.12
N PRO A 16 3.61 -17.43 -18.77
CA PRO A 16 3.43 -18.01 -17.45
C PRO A 16 4.00 -17.09 -16.36
N ILE A 17 3.31 -17.02 -15.23
CA ILE A 17 3.77 -16.27 -14.07
C ILE A 17 4.99 -16.92 -13.42
N HIS A 18 5.92 -16.10 -12.93
CA HIS A 18 7.04 -16.58 -12.14
C HIS A 18 6.63 -16.75 -10.68
N ARG A 19 6.13 -17.93 -10.30
CA ARG A 19 5.59 -18.24 -8.95
C ARG A 19 6.47 -17.74 -7.80
N GLN A 20 7.78 -18.01 -7.85
CA GLN A 20 8.69 -17.60 -6.76
C GLN A 20 8.71 -16.07 -6.55
N ARG A 21 8.68 -15.29 -7.64
CA ARG A 21 8.67 -13.83 -7.56
C ARG A 21 7.35 -13.31 -6.98
N GLN A 22 6.23 -13.94 -7.32
CA GLN A 22 4.93 -13.59 -6.75
C GLN A 22 4.90 -13.79 -5.23
N VAL A 23 5.40 -14.94 -4.75
CA VAL A 23 5.44 -15.24 -3.31
C VAL A 23 6.32 -14.24 -2.54
N THR A 24 7.50 -13.91 -3.07
CA THR A 24 8.42 -12.99 -2.37
C THR A 24 8.02 -11.52 -2.51
N ALA A 25 7.36 -11.13 -3.61
CA ALA A 25 6.97 -9.74 -3.85
C ALA A 25 5.64 -9.38 -3.20
N PHE A 26 4.80 -10.35 -2.85
CA PHE A 26 3.49 -10.04 -2.30
C PHE A 26 3.55 -9.25 -0.98
N PRO A 27 4.28 -9.68 0.07
CA PRO A 27 4.33 -8.94 1.33
C PRO A 27 4.78 -7.47 1.18
N PRO A 28 5.92 -7.15 0.54
CA PRO A 28 6.33 -5.75 0.41
C PRO A 28 5.36 -4.94 -0.45
N ASN A 29 4.80 -5.52 -1.52
CA ASN A 29 3.85 -4.81 -2.37
C ASN A 29 2.53 -4.51 -1.65
N TYR A 30 2.09 -5.38 -0.75
CA TYR A 30 0.89 -5.12 0.04
C TYR A 30 1.12 -3.96 1.02
N VAL A 31 2.25 -3.95 1.74
CA VAL A 31 2.60 -2.84 2.64
C VAL A 31 2.74 -1.53 1.86
N HIS A 32 3.47 -1.52 0.74
CA HIS A 32 3.59 -0.32 -0.11
C HIS A 32 2.23 0.18 -0.64
N SER A 33 1.27 -0.73 -0.87
CA SER A 33 -0.09 -0.33 -1.28
C SER A 33 -0.85 0.37 -0.16
N LEU A 34 -0.61 0.00 1.11
CA LEU A 34 -1.15 0.67 2.28
C LEU A 34 -0.47 2.01 2.50
N ASP A 35 0.86 2.08 2.38
CA ASP A 35 1.62 3.35 2.49
C ASP A 35 1.11 4.37 1.45
N SER A 36 0.90 3.91 0.21
CA SER A 36 0.33 4.74 -0.86
C SER A 36 -1.11 5.15 -0.56
N SER A 37 -1.90 4.27 0.08
CA SER A 37 -3.28 4.58 0.45
C SER A 37 -3.33 5.64 1.56
N HIS A 38 -2.47 5.51 2.57
CA HIS A 38 -2.32 6.50 3.64
C HIS A 38 -1.93 7.86 3.06
N MET A 39 -0.90 7.92 2.22
CA MET A 39 -0.48 9.14 1.51
C MET A 39 -1.64 9.80 0.76
N LEU A 40 -2.44 9.03 0.03
CA LEU A 40 -3.59 9.56 -0.72
C LEU A 40 -4.70 10.04 0.21
N LEU A 41 -4.99 9.34 1.31
CA LEU A 41 -5.98 9.75 2.31
C LEU A 41 -5.56 11.07 2.98
N THR A 42 -4.31 11.18 3.41
CA THR A 42 -3.73 12.42 3.95
C THR A 42 -3.82 13.55 2.94
N SER A 43 -3.44 13.33 1.68
CA SER A 43 -3.51 14.35 0.64
C SER A 43 -4.94 14.85 0.41
N LEU A 44 -5.94 13.97 0.45
CA LEU A 44 -7.34 14.35 0.31
C LEU A 44 -7.83 15.18 1.50
N GLU A 45 -7.40 14.85 2.71
CA GLU A 45 -7.80 15.58 3.90
C GLU A 45 -7.11 16.96 3.99
N MET A 46 -5.83 17.05 3.63
CA MET A 46 -5.12 18.32 3.45
C MET A 46 -5.83 19.24 2.45
N ASP A 47 -6.24 18.71 1.29
CA ASP A 47 -6.97 19.47 0.26
C ASP A 47 -8.32 19.99 0.77
N ARG A 48 -9.07 19.16 1.52
CA ARG A 48 -10.34 19.59 2.15
C ARG A 48 -10.18 20.74 3.13
N ARG A 49 -9.03 20.83 3.81
CA ARG A 49 -8.71 21.93 4.74
C ARG A 49 -8.03 23.11 4.04
N GLY A 50 -7.81 23.03 2.73
CA GLY A 50 -7.20 24.09 1.92
C GLY A 50 -5.68 24.20 2.10
N LEU A 51 -5.05 23.13 2.59
CA LEU A 51 -3.61 23.05 2.82
C LEU A 51 -2.88 22.50 1.61
N VAL A 52 -1.65 22.98 1.39
CA VAL A 52 -0.79 22.47 0.31
C VAL A 52 -0.13 21.18 0.77
N PHE A 53 -0.20 20.13 -0.05
CA PHE A 53 0.45 18.85 0.22
C PHE A 53 1.35 18.44 -0.96
N SER A 54 2.52 17.91 -0.64
CA SER A 54 3.40 17.24 -1.60
C SER A 54 4.03 16.02 -0.93
N ALA A 55 4.24 14.96 -1.70
CA ALA A 55 4.83 13.73 -1.18
C ALA A 55 5.89 13.18 -2.12
N VAL A 56 6.96 12.66 -1.54
CA VAL A 56 7.95 11.81 -2.19
C VAL A 56 8.02 10.51 -1.42
N HIS A 57 7.26 9.51 -1.87
CA HIS A 57 7.08 8.24 -1.16
C HIS A 57 6.57 8.45 0.28
N ASP A 58 7.41 8.18 1.28
CA ASP A 58 7.14 8.26 2.72
C ASP A 58 7.44 9.65 3.31
N SER A 59 7.91 10.59 2.49
CA SER A 59 8.24 11.94 2.91
C SER A 59 7.14 12.93 2.52
N PHE A 60 6.50 13.54 3.51
CA PHE A 60 5.36 14.45 3.32
C PHE A 60 5.71 15.90 3.63
N TRP A 61 5.38 16.80 2.71
CA TRP A 61 5.77 18.20 2.73
C TRP A 61 4.54 19.10 2.64
N THR A 62 4.58 20.19 3.39
CA THR A 62 3.62 21.31 3.35
C THR A 62 4.34 22.63 3.64
N HIS A 63 3.63 23.76 3.70
CA HIS A 63 4.21 25.01 4.17
C HIS A 63 4.57 24.92 5.66
N ALA A 64 5.66 25.59 6.06
CA ALA A 64 6.16 25.49 7.44
C ALA A 64 5.13 25.93 8.52
N ALA A 65 4.18 26.80 8.16
CA ALA A 65 3.11 27.23 9.05
C ALA A 65 2.05 26.14 9.32
N ASP A 66 1.95 25.14 8.44
CA ASP A 66 0.89 24.13 8.43
C ASP A 66 1.39 22.75 8.93
N ILE A 67 2.66 22.67 9.37
CA ILE A 67 3.30 21.42 9.79
C ILE A 67 2.55 20.76 10.97
N ASP A 68 2.12 21.55 11.94
CA ASP A 68 1.39 21.03 13.10
C ASP A 68 0.05 20.43 12.66
N GLU A 69 -0.69 21.13 11.79
CA GLU A 69 -1.97 20.65 11.28
C GLU A 69 -1.80 19.40 10.37
N MET A 70 -0.77 19.37 9.53
CA MET A 70 -0.44 18.18 8.73
C MET A 70 -0.10 16.98 9.62
N ASN A 71 0.61 17.18 10.73
CA ASN A 71 0.97 16.11 11.67
C ASN A 71 -0.25 15.52 12.37
N ASP A 72 -1.27 16.32 12.67
CA ASP A 72 -2.53 15.84 13.24
C ASP A 72 -3.30 15.02 12.19
N ILE A 73 -3.44 15.55 10.97
CA ILE A 73 -4.10 14.84 9.85
C ILE A 73 -3.42 13.50 9.55
N LEU A 74 -2.09 13.46 9.62
CA LEU A 74 -1.32 12.24 9.38
C LEU A 74 -1.69 11.12 10.37
N ARG A 75 -1.80 11.45 11.67
CA ARG A 75 -2.20 10.48 12.70
C ARG A 75 -3.65 10.07 12.54
N GLU A 76 -4.55 11.03 12.35
CA GLU A 76 -5.98 10.78 12.12
C GLU A 76 -6.18 9.79 10.96
N THR A 77 -5.56 10.09 9.81
CA THR A 77 -5.68 9.23 8.61
C THR A 77 -4.97 7.89 8.75
N PHE A 78 -3.95 7.80 9.61
CA PHE A 78 -3.29 6.54 9.93
C PHE A 78 -4.22 5.63 10.75
N VAL A 79 -4.77 6.17 11.85
CA VAL A 79 -5.72 5.44 12.69
C VAL A 79 -6.94 5.01 11.86
N ASP A 80 -7.52 5.90 11.07
CA ASP A 80 -8.66 5.59 10.18
C ASP A 80 -8.37 4.43 9.21
N LEU A 81 -7.14 4.34 8.69
CA LEU A 81 -6.75 3.27 7.77
C LEU A 81 -6.50 1.95 8.50
N TYR A 82 -5.78 1.97 9.61
CA TYR A 82 -5.29 0.77 10.29
C TYR A 82 -6.23 0.22 11.37
N ASP A 83 -7.23 0.98 11.83
CA ASP A 83 -8.33 0.46 12.64
C ASP A 83 -9.18 -0.56 11.85
N ARG A 84 -9.17 -0.45 10.52
CA ARG A 84 -9.88 -1.37 9.63
C ARG A 84 -9.31 -2.78 9.69
N PRO A 85 -10.14 -3.81 9.46
CA PRO A 85 -9.70 -5.19 9.39
C PRO A 85 -9.09 -5.55 8.04
N LEU A 86 -7.93 -4.96 7.74
CA LEU A 86 -7.27 -5.01 6.43
C LEU A 86 -6.97 -6.44 5.95
N LEU A 87 -6.49 -7.34 6.82
CA LEU A 87 -6.20 -8.72 6.44
C LEU A 87 -7.47 -9.56 6.26
N GLU A 88 -8.50 -9.30 7.04
CA GLU A 88 -9.82 -9.90 6.91
C GLU A 88 -10.48 -9.47 5.59
N GLU A 89 -10.43 -8.18 5.26
CA GLU A 89 -10.91 -7.62 4.00
C GLU A 89 -10.15 -8.21 2.80
N LEU A 90 -8.82 -8.31 2.91
CA LEU A 90 -7.99 -8.96 1.89
C LEU A 90 -8.40 -10.41 1.68
N LYS A 91 -8.50 -11.20 2.76
CA LYS A 91 -8.93 -12.61 2.71
C LYS A 91 -10.31 -12.74 2.06
N LYS A 92 -11.28 -11.92 2.49
CA LYS A 92 -12.63 -11.90 1.91
C LYS A 92 -12.63 -11.58 0.42
N SER A 93 -11.78 -10.64 -0.01
CA SER A 93 -11.63 -10.29 -1.43
C SER A 93 -11.08 -11.45 -2.27
N TRP A 94 -10.16 -12.23 -1.70
CA TRP A 94 -9.56 -13.40 -2.36
C TRP A 94 -10.53 -14.57 -2.42
N GLU A 95 -11.28 -14.83 -1.35
CA GLU A 95 -12.34 -15.85 -1.34
C GLU A 95 -13.42 -15.54 -2.37
N LEU A 96 -13.80 -14.27 -2.53
CA LEU A 96 -14.74 -13.85 -3.56
C LEU A 96 -14.18 -14.04 -4.97
N ARG A 97 -12.90 -13.70 -5.19
CA ARG A 97 -12.26 -13.79 -6.51
C ARG A 97 -11.91 -15.23 -6.90
N TYR A 98 -11.62 -16.09 -5.94
CA TYR A 98 -11.17 -17.46 -6.13
C TYR A 98 -12.00 -18.43 -5.27
N PRO A 99 -13.29 -18.61 -5.57
CA PRO A 99 -14.22 -19.35 -4.71
C PRO A 99 -13.90 -20.84 -4.58
N ASN A 100 -13.07 -21.39 -5.48
CA ASN A 100 -12.68 -22.80 -5.49
C ASN A 100 -11.35 -23.05 -4.76
N LEU A 101 -10.73 -22.01 -4.17
CA LEU A 101 -9.49 -22.13 -3.40
C LEU A 101 -9.78 -21.95 -1.91
N GLU A 102 -9.12 -22.75 -1.09
CA GLU A 102 -9.15 -22.59 0.36
C GLU A 102 -8.00 -21.70 0.81
N PHE A 103 -8.31 -20.71 1.66
CA PHE A 103 -7.34 -19.78 2.23
C PHE A 103 -7.13 -20.07 3.71
N PRO A 104 -5.89 -19.94 4.22
CA PRO A 104 -5.61 -20.15 5.64
C PRO A 104 -6.32 -19.09 6.50
N ALA A 105 -6.48 -19.39 7.79
CA ALA A 105 -6.92 -18.41 8.76
C ALA A 105 -5.90 -17.26 8.86
N ILE A 106 -6.39 -16.04 9.07
CA ILE A 106 -5.52 -14.90 9.32
C ILE A 106 -4.77 -15.07 10.66
N PRO A 107 -3.55 -14.52 10.78
CA PRO A 107 -2.82 -14.53 12.05
C PRO A 107 -3.58 -13.75 13.12
N LYS A 108 -3.32 -14.06 14.40
CA LYS A 108 -3.83 -13.26 15.51
C LYS A 108 -3.20 -11.88 15.47
N ARG A 109 -4.00 -10.85 15.76
CA ARG A 109 -3.48 -9.49 15.97
C ARG A 109 -2.57 -9.45 17.18
N GLY A 110 -1.61 -8.53 17.15
CA GLY A 110 -0.78 -8.19 18.29
C GLY A 110 -1.55 -7.38 19.33
N ASP A 111 -0.81 -6.81 20.27
CA ASP A 111 -1.26 -6.00 21.40
C ASP A 111 -0.99 -4.50 21.23
N LEU A 112 -0.57 -4.07 20.02
CA LEU A 112 -0.39 -2.66 19.69
C LEU A 112 -1.73 -1.91 19.79
N ASP A 113 -1.76 -0.88 20.62
CA ASP A 113 -2.85 0.10 20.67
C ASP A 113 -2.48 1.29 19.77
N ILE A 114 -3.25 1.48 18.70
CA ILE A 114 -3.00 2.53 17.70
C ILE A 114 -3.57 3.88 18.11
N GLU A 115 -4.41 3.94 19.15
CA GLU A 115 -4.97 5.20 19.66
C GLU A 115 -3.98 5.95 20.58
N GLU A 116 -2.89 5.27 21.01
CA GLU A 116 -1.86 5.84 21.87
C GLU A 116 -0.64 6.41 21.10
N GLU A 117 -0.63 6.40 19.76
CA GLU A 117 0.44 6.93 18.87
C GLU A 117 0.08 8.23 18.13
#